data_AF-A0A7J9EMJ4-F1
#
_entry.id   AF-A0A7J9EMJ4-F1
#
_cell.length_a   1.000
_cell.length_b   1.000
_cell.length_c   1.000
_cell.angle_alpha   90.00
_cell.angle_beta   90.00
_cell.angle_gamma   90.00
#
_symmetry.space_group_name_H-M   'P 1'
#
loop_
_entity.id
_entity.type
_entity.pdbx_description
1 polymer ?
#
loop_
_entity_poly.entity_id
_entity_poly.type
_entity_poly.pdbx_seq_one_letter_code
_entity_poly.pdbx_strand_id
1 'polypeptide(L)'
;MRSIIDSFEGSRNFPRLRIGIGRPQGRMDTINFVLRAFNKQEREELEFTFHNGIEAVRILLLEGFDKSATYVNSTKAMEQL
;
A
#
# COMPACT_ATOMS: atom_id res chain seq x y z
N MET A 1 6.22 -0.22 -11.40
CA MET A 1 5.04 0.46 -11.98
C MET A 1 5.25 1.01 -13.38
N ARG A 2 6.29 1.80 -13.65
CA ARG A 2 6.57 2.35 -14.99
C ARG A 2 6.56 1.26 -16.08
N SER A 3 7.38 0.23 -15.90
CA SER A 3 7.45 -0.92 -16.82
C SER A 3 6.09 -1.58 -17.08
N ILE A 4 5.25 -1.76 -16.06
CA ILE A 4 3.90 -2.33 -16.24
C ILE A 4 3.04 -1.41 -17.12
N ILE A 5 3.00 -0.10 -16.83
CA ILE A 5 2.23 0.87 -17.61
C ILE A 5 2.68 0.88 -19.08
N ASP A 6 3.99 0.83 -19.31
CA ASP A 6 4.55 0.81 -20.67
C ASP A 6 4.16 -0.48 -21.42
N SER A 7 4.09 -1.63 -20.73
CA SER A 7 3.57 -2.89 -21.29
C SER A 7 2.08 -2.83 -21.66
N PHE A 8 1.30 -1.92 -21.07
CA PHE A 8 -0.12 -1.70 -21.39
C PHE A 8 -0.30 -0.49 -22.33
N GLU A 9 0.66 -0.21 -23.22
CA GLU A 9 0.60 0.90 -24.19
C GLU A 9 0.39 2.27 -23.51
N GLY A 10 0.92 2.44 -22.30
CA GLY A 10 0.76 3.66 -21.52
C GLY A 10 -0.56 3.74 -20.74
N SER A 11 -1.44 2.74 -20.86
CA SER A 11 -2.69 2.69 -20.11
C SER A 11 -2.45 2.66 -18.60
N ARG A 12 -3.26 3.44 -17.88
CA ARG A 12 -3.27 3.49 -16.40
C ARG A 12 -4.59 2.99 -15.82
N ASN A 13 -5.45 2.43 -16.66
CA ASN A 13 -6.84 2.06 -16.35
C ASN A 13 -6.90 0.69 -15.68
N PHE A 14 -6.22 0.56 -14.55
CA PHE A 14 -6.28 -0.62 -13.71
C PHE A 14 -6.16 -0.20 -12.24
N PRO A 15 -6.91 -0.87 -11.34
CA PRO A 15 -6.85 -0.57 -9.91
C PRO A 15 -5.47 -0.93 -9.35
N ARG A 16 -5.03 -0.15 -8.35
CA ARG A 16 -3.74 -0.34 -7.66
C ARG A 16 -3.94 -0.14 -6.17
N LEU A 17 -3.61 -1.16 -5.39
CA LEU A 17 -3.47 -1.04 -3.94
C LEU A 17 -2.03 -0.62 -3.61
N ARG A 18 -1.86 0.50 -2.92
CA ARG A 18 -0.53 1.02 -2.54
C ARG A 18 -0.27 0.73 -1.07
N ILE A 19 0.85 0.09 -0.79
CA ILE A 19 1.35 -0.11 0.58
C ILE A 19 2.33 1.02 0.88
N GLY A 20 2.00 1.86 1.86
CA GLY A 20 2.89 2.91 2.32
C GLY A 20 4.00 2.33 3.19
N ILE A 21 5.25 2.61 2.86
CA ILE A 21 6.42 2.18 3.66
C ILE A 21 7.10 3.37 4.37
N GLY A 22 6.43 4.52 4.42
CA GLY A 22 6.97 5.76 4.96
C GLY A 22 7.90 6.51 4.00
N ARG A 23 8.69 7.43 4.57
CA ARG A 23 9.70 8.22 3.86
C ARG A 23 11.03 8.13 4.60
N PRO A 24 12.18 8.20 3.90
CA PRO A 24 13.48 8.28 4.55
C PRO A 24 13.52 9.50 5.49
N GLN A 25 13.94 9.28 6.73
CA GLN A 25 14.15 10.35 7.70
C GLN A 25 15.58 10.89 7.58
N GLY A 26 15.74 12.22 7.66
CA GLY A 26 17.05 12.87 7.63
C GLY A 26 17.75 12.80 6.27
N ARG A 27 19.04 12.45 6.27
CA ARG A 27 19.90 12.42 5.06
C ARG A 27 20.01 11.04 4.40
N MET A 28 19.13 10.09 4.74
CA MET A 28 19.15 8.77 4.13
C MET A 28 18.76 8.87 2.65
N ASP A 29 19.57 8.26 1.79
CA ASP A 29 19.25 8.15 0.37
C ASP A 29 18.02 7.26 0.12
N THR A 30 17.22 7.61 -0.89
CA THR A 30 15.94 6.92 -1.17
C THR A 30 16.17 5.48 -1.63
N ILE A 31 17.23 5.21 -2.38
CA ILE A 31 17.56 3.86 -2.86
C ILE A 31 17.87 2.96 -1.66
N ASN A 32 18.69 3.45 -0.73
CA ASN A 32 19.01 2.71 0.49
C ASN A 32 17.77 2.47 1.37
N PHE A 33 16.87 3.45 1.46
CA PHE A 33 15.63 3.30 2.24
C PHE A 33 14.71 2.21 1.68
N VAL A 34 14.58 2.10 0.36
CA VAL A 34 13.69 1.08 -0.25
C VAL A 34 14.32 -0.32 -0.29
N LEU A 35 15.66 -0.43 -0.26
CA LEU A 35 16.36 -1.70 -0.35
C LEU A 35 16.70 -2.33 1.02
N ARG A 36 16.72 -1.54 2.09
CA ARG A 36 16.99 -2.07 3.44
C ARG A 36 15.84 -2.94 3.96
N ALA A 37 16.15 -3.78 4.94
CA ALA A 37 15.13 -4.50 5.68
C ALA A 37 14.34 -3.56 6.61
N PHE A 38 13.06 -3.90 6.82
CA PHE A 38 12.22 -3.28 7.84
C PHE A 38 12.68 -3.66 9.25
N ASN A 39 12.71 -2.67 10.14
CA ASN A 39 12.94 -2.87 11.56
C ASN A 39 11.71 -3.50 12.24
N LYS A 40 11.80 -3.81 13.54
CA LYS A 40 10.71 -4.48 14.27
C LYS A 40 9.40 -3.66 14.27
N GLN A 41 9.48 -2.37 14.55
CA GLN A 41 8.33 -1.45 14.58
C GLN A 41 7.65 -1.37 13.20
N GLU A 42 8.46 -1.20 12.15
CA GLU A 42 7.96 -1.12 10.76
C GLU A 42 7.28 -2.42 10.33
N ARG A 43 7.79 -3.57 10.79
CA ARG A 43 7.16 -4.87 10.51
C ARG A 43 5.79 -4.98 11.17
N GLU A 44 5.67 -4.56 12.44
CA GLU A 44 4.38 -4.57 13.15
C GLU A 44 3.33 -3.69 12.45
N GLU A 45 3.73 -2.50 11.99
CA GLU A 45 2.87 -1.63 11.17
C GLU A 45 2.49 -2.24 9.81
N LEU A 46 3.43 -2.96 9.18
CA LEU A 46 3.18 -3.65 7.92
C LEU A 46 2.21 -4.82 8.08
N GLU A 47 2.26 -5.58 9.18
CA GLU A 47 1.31 -6.67 9.43
C GLU A 47 -0.14 -6.14 9.48
N PHE A 48 -0.37 -5.02 10.18
CA PHE A 48 -1.67 -4.35 10.18
C PHE A 48 -2.06 -3.86 8.77
N THR A 49 -1.09 -3.31 8.04
CA THR A 49 -1.30 -2.82 6.67
C THR A 49 -1.65 -3.97 5.71
N PHE A 50 -1.02 -5.14 5.85
CA PHE A 50 -1.30 -6.33 5.06
C PHE A 50 -2.67 -6.91 5.38
N HIS A 51 -3.07 -6.95 6.66
CA HIS A 51 -4.41 -7.39 7.03
C HIS A 51 -5.49 -6.52 6.38
N ASN A 52 -5.36 -5.19 6.47
CA ASN A 52 -6.26 -4.26 5.78
C ASN A 52 -6.20 -4.41 4.25
N GLY A 53 -5.03 -4.70 3.69
CA GLY A 53 -4.85 -4.91 2.26
C GLY A 53 -5.57 -6.15 1.75
N ILE A 54 -5.50 -7.26 2.50
CA ILE A 54 -6.22 -8.51 2.18
C ILE A 54 -7.73 -8.26 2.19
N GLU A 55 -8.23 -7.56 3.21
CA GLU A 55 -9.63 -7.17 3.30
C GLU A 55 -10.06 -6.30 2.10
N ALA A 56 -9.25 -5.31 1.74
CA ALA A 56 -9.51 -4.45 0.60
C ALA A 56 -9.58 -5.21 -0.73
N VAL A 57 -8.72 -6.22 -0.92
CA VAL A 57 -8.75 -7.10 -2.10
C VAL A 57 -10.03 -7.94 -2.11
N ARG A 58 -10.47 -8.44 -0.94
CA ARG A 58 -11.74 -9.16 -0.84
C ARG A 58 -12.94 -8.27 -1.21
N ILE A 59 -13.02 -7.06 -0.64
CA ILE A 59 -14.07 -6.08 -0.95
C ILE A 59 -14.03 -5.71 -2.44
N LEU A 60 -12.83 -5.53 -3.01
CA LEU A 60 -12.67 -5.22 -4.44
C LEU A 60 -13.31 -6.30 -5.33
N LEU A 61 -13.06 -7.57 -5.02
CA LEU A 61 -13.53 -8.71 -5.81
C LEU A 61 -15.02 -9.02 -5.60
N LEU A 62 -15.53 -8.86 -4.38
CA LEU A 62 -16.90 -9.26 -4.04
C LEU A 62 -17.92 -8.11 -4.10
N GLU A 63 -17.47 -6.88 -3.85
CA GLU A 63 -18.35 -5.72 -3.68
C GLU A 63 -18.03 -4.52 -4.58
N GLY A 64 -16.87 -4.52 -5.24
CA GLY A 64 -16.49 -3.54 -6.26
C GLY A 64 -15.47 -2.49 -5.82
N PHE A 65 -14.97 -1.74 -6.81
CA PHE A 65 -13.83 -0.82 -6.66
C PHE A 65 -14.11 0.33 -5.70
N ASP A 66 -15.23 1.03 -5.84
CA ASP A 66 -15.50 2.25 -5.06
C ASP A 66 -15.59 1.97 -3.56
N LYS A 67 -16.18 0.82 -3.19
CA LYS A 67 -16.23 0.37 -1.79
C LYS A 67 -14.84 0.04 -1.26
N SER A 68 -14.04 -0.71 -2.01
CA SER A 68 -12.66 -1.04 -1.63
C SER A 68 -11.80 0.21 -1.49
N ALA A 69 -11.90 1.13 -2.45
CA ALA A 69 -11.18 2.41 -2.43
C ALA A 69 -11.58 3.26 -1.23
N THR A 70 -12.87 3.33 -0.90
CA THR A 70 -13.37 4.03 0.30
C THR A 70 -12.83 3.37 1.58
N TYR A 71 -12.86 2.04 1.67
CA TYR A 71 -12.38 1.29 2.83
C TYR A 71 -10.91 1.57 3.18
N VAL A 72 -10.02 1.68 2.20
CA VAL A 72 -8.58 1.91 2.45
C VAL A 72 -8.15 3.37 2.49
N ASN A 73 -8.91 4.28 1.88
CA ASN A 73 -8.56 5.71 1.82
C ASN A 73 -9.33 6.58 2.82
N SER A 74 -10.21 5.98 3.64
CA SER A 74 -10.89 6.69 4.73
C SER A 74 -10.02 6.70 5.98
N THR A 75 -10.07 7.78 6.74
CA THR A 75 -9.37 7.91 8.02
C THR A 75 -9.92 6.86 8.98
N LYS A 76 -9.13 5.83 9.27
CA LYS A 76 -9.41 4.91 10.38
C LYS A 76 -8.63 5.41 11.58
N ALA A 77 -9.32 5.58 12.71
CA ALA A 77 -8.60 5.67 13.98
C ALA A 77 -7.79 4.38 14.13
N MET A 78 -6.52 4.48 14.52
CA MET A 78 -5.80 3.31 15.00
C MET A 78 -6.53 2.87 16.28
N GLU A 79 -7.46 1.92 16.17
CA GLU A 79 -7.86 1.15 17.33
C GLU A 79 -6.64 0.31 17.71
N GLN A 80 -5.89 0.83 18.68
CA GLN A 80 -4.94 0.04 19.45
C GLN A 80 -5.73 -1.10 20.09
N LEU A 81 -5.43 -2.34 19.67
CA LEU A 81 -5.71 -3.52 20.47
C LEU A 81 -4.68 -3.60 21.59
#